data_AF-A0AAV6YIH2-F1
#
_entry.id   AF-A0AAV6YIH2-F1
#
_cell.length_a   1.000
_cell.length_b   1.000
_cell.length_c   1.000
_cell.angle_alpha   90.00
_cell.angle_beta   90.00
_cell.angle_gamma   90.00
#
_symmetry.space_group_name_H-M   'P 1'
#
loop_
_entity.id
_entity.type
_entity.pdbx_description
1 polymer ?
#
loop_
_entity_poly.entity_id
_entity_poly.type
_entity_poly.pdbx_seq_one_letter_code
_entity_poly.pdbx_strand_id
1 'polypeptide(L)'
;MQGEDLRRRWERSSPLEGLGNNTNDYQKLALILKGYGVPTVIANVSRIDWLRNAAGLLDSNYWKGTLQPRPVLDWYLKRVEEALNEAKELAQGSNISLIGHSAGGWLARVYLQEFGPSDVSLLLTLGTPHLPPPKGVSGVIDQTRGLLDYVEKNCAKAVYTPELRYVCIAGRYIQGARLLGSSNISDSAVMVEIEHPVGKMTAIDTSTTPASTTLRARFVGQGYKQVCGRADVMGDGVVPEMSAHLEGALNISVDGVYHSPVGSDDETRPWYGSPAVVEQWIHHLLS
;
A
#
# COMPACT_ATOMS: atom_id res chain seq x y z
N MET A 1 -18.94 24.83 -37.79
CA MET A 1 -19.39 25.10 -36.42
C MET A 1 -19.86 23.80 -35.80
N GLN A 2 -19.33 23.50 -34.59
CA GLN A 2 -19.82 22.55 -33.59
C GLN A 2 -19.79 21.07 -33.99
N GLY A 3 -19.29 20.14 -33.20
CA GLY A 3 -18.76 20.20 -31.84
C GLY A 3 -18.15 18.84 -31.51
N GLU A 4 -17.11 18.89 -30.69
CA GLU A 4 -16.35 17.75 -30.19
C GLU A 4 -17.16 16.88 -29.24
N ASP A 5 -16.61 15.67 -29.04
CA ASP A 5 -16.61 14.90 -27.80
C ASP A 5 -17.60 13.72 -27.68
N LEU A 6 -17.15 12.57 -28.20
CA LEU A 6 -17.65 11.23 -27.85
C LEU A 6 -16.55 10.37 -27.22
N ARG A 7 -15.58 10.99 -26.52
CA ARG A 7 -14.55 10.24 -25.76
C ARG A 7 -14.78 10.36 -24.26
N ARG A 8 -15.72 9.60 -23.70
CA ARG A 8 -15.70 9.21 -22.27
C ARG A 8 -16.71 8.10 -21.99
N ARG A 9 -16.27 6.86 -22.12
CA ARG A 9 -16.84 5.71 -21.38
C ARG A 9 -15.84 4.55 -21.41
N TRP A 10 -14.88 4.62 -20.48
CA TRP A 10 -14.10 3.47 -20.05
C TRP A 10 -14.24 3.37 -18.53
N GLU A 11 -15.41 2.90 -18.09
CA GLU A 11 -15.54 2.22 -16.81
C GLU A 11 -15.37 0.73 -17.10
N ARG A 12 -14.17 0.22 -16.83
CA ARG A 12 -13.97 -1.21 -16.54
C ARG A 12 -13.20 -1.30 -15.23
N SER A 13 -13.97 -1.50 -14.18
CA SER A 13 -13.56 -2.02 -12.89
C SER A 13 -12.76 -3.32 -13.05
N SER A 14 -11.57 -3.37 -12.44
CA SER A 14 -10.89 -4.62 -12.09
C SER A 14 -10.27 -4.43 -10.71
N PRO A 15 -10.76 -5.12 -9.67
CA PRO A 15 -10.24 -4.98 -8.31
C PRO A 15 -9.03 -5.89 -8.14
N LEU A 16 -7.84 -5.33 -8.38
CA LEU A 16 -6.56 -5.86 -7.91
C LEU A 16 -5.77 -4.67 -7.37
N GLU A 17 -6.21 -4.16 -6.23
CA GLU A 17 -5.51 -3.11 -5.49
C GLU A 17 -4.32 -3.74 -4.75
N GLY A 18 -3.19 -3.72 -5.45
CA GLY A 18 -1.91 -4.28 -5.01
C GLY A 18 -1.16 -4.76 -6.24
N LEU A 19 -0.37 -3.85 -6.84
CA LEU A 19 0.25 -3.80 -8.19
C LEU A 19 -0.35 -2.63 -8.99
N GLY A 20 0.47 -1.69 -9.47
CA GLY A 20 -0.02 -0.60 -10.33
C GLY A 20 0.24 0.83 -9.86
N ASN A 21 1.30 1.10 -9.10
CA ASN A 21 1.71 2.49 -8.88
C ASN A 21 2.21 3.12 -10.19
N ASN A 22 2.06 4.45 -10.30
CA ASN A 22 2.55 5.24 -11.42
C ASN A 22 3.40 6.41 -10.90
N THR A 23 4.44 6.80 -11.64
CA THR A 23 5.25 8.00 -11.36
C THR A 23 4.38 9.23 -11.07
N ASN A 24 3.31 9.43 -11.85
CA ASN A 24 2.42 10.59 -11.75
C ASN A 24 1.63 10.62 -10.45
N ASP A 25 1.38 9.45 -9.82
CA ASP A 25 0.64 9.38 -8.56
C ASP A 25 1.37 10.09 -7.40
N TYR A 26 2.70 10.27 -7.51
CA TYR A 26 3.55 10.85 -6.45
C TYR A 26 4.07 12.26 -6.77
N GLN A 27 3.70 12.85 -7.92
CA GLN A 27 4.16 14.19 -8.29
C GLN A 27 3.76 15.25 -7.26
N LYS A 28 2.53 15.16 -6.73
CA LYS A 28 2.07 16.08 -5.68
C LYS A 28 2.90 15.93 -4.41
N LEU A 29 3.20 14.70 -3.99
CA LEU A 29 4.05 14.45 -2.83
C LEU A 29 5.46 15.03 -3.05
N ALA A 30 6.07 14.79 -4.22
CA ALA A 30 7.39 15.36 -4.53
C ALA A 30 7.41 16.90 -4.50
N LEU A 31 6.34 17.56 -4.97
CA LEU A 31 6.21 19.02 -4.86
C LEU A 31 6.11 19.50 -3.41
N ILE A 32 5.36 18.79 -2.57
CA ILE A 32 5.25 19.08 -1.13
C ILE A 32 6.62 18.92 -0.45
N LEU A 33 7.30 17.79 -0.69
CA LEU A 33 8.64 17.52 -0.14
C LEU A 33 9.66 18.57 -0.59
N LYS A 34 9.60 18.99 -1.86
CA LYS A 34 10.42 20.11 -2.36
C LYS A 34 10.15 21.41 -1.59
N GLY A 35 8.90 21.68 -1.21
CA GLY A 35 8.53 22.81 -0.37
C GLY A 35 9.18 22.78 1.02
N TYR A 36 9.45 21.58 1.56
CA TYR A 36 10.22 21.36 2.78
C TYR A 36 11.74 21.35 2.58
N GLY A 37 12.23 21.64 1.38
CA GLY A 37 13.66 21.61 1.06
C GLY A 37 14.22 20.20 0.85
N VAL A 38 13.36 19.22 0.51
CA VAL A 38 13.76 17.83 0.20
C VAL A 38 13.61 17.58 -1.31
N PRO A 39 14.67 17.76 -2.13
CA PRO A 39 14.66 17.35 -3.53
C PRO A 39 14.34 15.85 -3.63
N THR A 40 13.40 15.50 -4.49
CA THR A 40 12.86 14.13 -4.58
C THR A 40 12.92 13.64 -6.02
N VAL A 41 13.50 12.46 -6.23
CA VAL A 41 13.42 11.72 -7.49
C VAL A 41 12.37 10.62 -7.33
N ILE A 42 11.49 10.48 -8.33
CA ILE A 42 10.46 9.43 -8.33
C ILE A 42 10.90 8.34 -9.30
N ALA A 43 10.99 7.09 -8.83
CA ALA A 43 11.28 5.97 -9.70
C ALA A 43 10.28 5.89 -10.85
N ASN A 44 10.79 5.83 -12.08
CA ASN A 44 9.95 5.85 -13.27
C ASN A 44 9.22 4.51 -13.39
N VAL A 45 7.96 4.43 -13.00
CA VAL A 45 7.14 3.21 -13.06
C VAL A 45 5.81 3.55 -13.68
N SER A 46 5.38 2.74 -14.65
CA SER A 46 4.07 2.83 -15.26
C SER A 46 3.19 1.66 -14.86
N ARG A 47 1.87 1.84 -14.94
CA ARG A 47 0.90 0.77 -14.65
C ARG A 47 1.06 -0.43 -15.60
N ILE A 48 1.49 -0.17 -16.83
CA ILE A 48 1.77 -1.19 -17.85
C ILE A 48 3.02 -2.00 -17.49
N ASP A 49 4.01 -1.38 -16.82
CA ASP A 49 5.22 -2.11 -16.40
C ASP A 49 4.88 -3.28 -15.46
N TRP A 50 3.83 -3.14 -14.64
CA TRP A 50 3.35 -4.20 -13.76
C TRP A 50 2.75 -5.41 -14.50
N LEU A 51 2.36 -5.26 -15.77
CA LEU A 51 1.95 -6.40 -16.61
C LEU A 51 3.12 -7.36 -16.86
N ARG A 52 4.38 -6.92 -16.68
CA ARG A 52 5.54 -7.81 -16.75
C ARG A 52 5.53 -8.87 -15.65
N ASN A 53 4.85 -8.62 -14.53
CA ASN A 53 4.66 -9.64 -13.49
C ASN A 53 3.75 -10.78 -13.95
N ALA A 54 2.97 -10.59 -15.04
CA ALA A 54 2.23 -11.69 -15.68
C ALA A 54 3.17 -12.70 -16.36
N ALA A 55 4.42 -12.34 -16.67
CA ALA A 55 5.44 -13.32 -17.09
C ALA A 55 5.71 -14.36 -15.99
N GLY A 56 5.45 -14.01 -14.72
CA GLY A 56 5.48 -14.96 -13.61
C GLY A 56 4.48 -16.11 -13.76
N LEU A 57 3.36 -15.93 -14.49
CA LEU A 57 2.38 -17.01 -14.71
C LEU A 57 2.96 -18.22 -15.46
N LEU A 58 4.05 -18.02 -16.21
CA LEU A 58 4.77 -19.07 -16.91
C LEU A 58 5.77 -19.81 -16.00
N ASP A 59 6.04 -19.29 -14.80
CA ASP A 59 6.91 -19.93 -13.81
C ASP A 59 6.10 -20.88 -12.91
N SER A 60 6.52 -22.13 -12.81
CA SER A 60 5.92 -23.11 -11.88
C SER A 60 5.95 -22.64 -10.43
N ASN A 61 6.93 -21.82 -10.06
CA ASN A 61 7.05 -21.24 -8.71
C ASN A 61 5.93 -20.24 -8.40
N TYR A 62 5.32 -19.60 -9.41
CA TYR A 62 4.16 -18.74 -9.23
C TYR A 62 2.99 -19.53 -8.65
N TRP A 63 2.71 -20.68 -9.25
CA TRP A 63 1.63 -21.57 -8.83
C TRP A 63 1.93 -22.28 -7.52
N LYS A 64 3.21 -22.53 -7.22
CA LYS A 64 3.67 -23.06 -5.93
C LYS A 64 3.72 -22.02 -4.82
N GLY A 65 3.59 -20.73 -5.13
CA GLY A 65 3.74 -19.65 -4.15
C GLY A 65 5.17 -19.56 -3.59
N THR A 66 6.18 -19.81 -4.44
CA THR A 66 7.60 -19.80 -4.07
C THR A 66 8.41 -18.91 -5.00
N LEU A 67 7.81 -17.82 -5.52
CA LEU A 67 8.52 -16.85 -6.35
C LEU A 67 9.70 -16.26 -5.59
N GLN A 68 10.77 -16.04 -6.31
CA GLN A 68 11.91 -15.25 -5.84
C GLN A 68 11.90 -13.88 -6.53
N PRO A 69 12.41 -12.83 -5.88
CA PRO A 69 12.40 -11.50 -6.48
C PRO A 69 13.13 -11.45 -7.81
N ARG A 70 14.28 -12.11 -7.93
CA ARG A 70 15.01 -12.21 -9.20
C ARG A 70 14.66 -13.53 -9.91
N PRO A 71 14.42 -13.53 -11.23
CA PRO A 71 14.44 -12.38 -12.14
C PRO A 71 13.10 -11.61 -12.25
N VAL A 72 12.05 -12.03 -11.54
CA VAL A 72 10.66 -11.54 -11.69
C VAL A 72 10.55 -10.01 -11.57
N LEU A 73 11.31 -9.42 -10.68
CA LEU A 73 11.28 -8.01 -10.29
C LEU A 73 12.53 -7.23 -10.74
N ASP A 74 13.41 -7.82 -11.55
CA ASP A 74 14.63 -7.16 -12.03
C ASP A 74 14.32 -5.84 -12.75
N TRP A 75 13.20 -5.79 -13.48
CA TRP A 75 12.74 -4.56 -14.13
C TRP A 75 12.44 -3.44 -13.12
N TYR A 76 11.88 -3.77 -11.96
CA TYR A 76 11.54 -2.80 -10.91
C TYR A 76 12.80 -2.36 -10.16
N LEU A 77 13.66 -3.33 -9.80
CA LEU A 77 14.93 -3.06 -9.14
C LEU A 77 15.82 -2.13 -9.98
N LYS A 78 15.80 -2.31 -11.31
CA LYS A 78 16.47 -1.39 -12.24
C LYS A 78 15.91 0.04 -12.17
N ARG A 79 14.59 0.22 -12.08
CA ARG A 79 13.98 1.56 -11.94
C ARG A 79 14.33 2.23 -10.61
N VAL A 80 14.47 1.44 -9.55
CA VAL A 80 14.95 1.93 -8.24
C VAL A 80 16.41 2.35 -8.34
N GLU A 81 17.27 1.55 -8.98
CA GLU A 81 18.68 1.88 -9.21
C GLU A 81 18.86 3.17 -10.02
N GLU A 82 18.12 3.31 -11.12
CA GLU A 82 18.14 4.52 -11.96
C GLU A 82 17.77 5.78 -11.14
N ALA A 83 16.70 5.69 -10.34
CA ALA A 83 16.26 6.81 -9.50
C ALA A 83 17.25 7.13 -8.36
N LEU A 84 17.88 6.10 -7.78
CA LEU A 84 18.91 6.28 -6.77
C LEU A 84 20.15 6.96 -7.35
N ASN A 85 20.59 6.59 -8.55
CA ASN A 85 21.73 7.22 -9.20
C ASN A 85 21.47 8.71 -9.48
N GLU A 86 20.28 9.05 -9.99
CA GLU A 86 19.88 10.45 -10.15
C GLU A 86 19.83 11.20 -8.80
N ALA A 87 19.29 10.57 -7.76
CA ALA A 87 19.28 11.15 -6.41
C ALA A 87 20.69 11.36 -5.85
N LYS A 88 21.66 10.47 -6.13
CA LYS A 88 23.06 10.63 -5.73
C LYS A 88 23.71 11.85 -6.40
N GLU A 89 23.45 12.05 -7.68
CA GLU A 89 23.94 13.21 -8.42
C GLU A 89 23.41 14.52 -7.82
N LEU A 90 22.12 14.55 -7.43
CA LEU A 90 21.51 15.70 -6.78
C LEU A 90 21.99 15.91 -5.33
N ALA A 91 22.27 14.83 -4.59
CA ALA A 91 22.67 14.87 -3.19
C ALA A 91 24.13 15.33 -2.97
N GLN A 92 24.95 15.33 -4.02
CA GLN A 92 26.36 15.78 -4.00
C GLN A 92 27.19 15.17 -2.85
N GLY A 93 26.99 13.89 -2.56
CA GLY A 93 27.69 13.16 -1.51
C GLY A 93 26.97 13.12 -0.15
N SER A 94 25.76 13.68 -0.05
CA SER A 94 24.89 13.49 1.12
C SER A 94 24.20 12.12 1.08
N ASN A 95 23.84 11.59 2.25
CA ASN A 95 23.08 10.35 2.35
C ASN A 95 21.68 10.50 1.74
N ILE A 96 21.16 9.42 1.17
CA ILE A 96 19.84 9.36 0.54
C ILE A 96 18.83 8.75 1.51
N SER A 97 17.59 9.24 1.40
CA SER A 97 16.41 8.61 2.02
C SER A 97 15.57 7.93 0.94
N LEU A 98 15.21 6.67 1.17
CA LEU A 98 14.25 5.93 0.34
C LEU A 98 12.85 6.04 0.94
N ILE A 99 11.87 6.38 0.12
CA ILE A 99 10.45 6.36 0.50
C ILE A 99 9.75 5.25 -0.29
N GLY A 100 9.28 4.21 0.41
CA GLY A 100 8.55 3.10 -0.17
C GLY A 100 7.08 3.11 0.21
N HIS A 101 6.17 3.20 -0.76
CA HIS A 101 4.73 3.12 -0.51
C HIS A 101 4.17 1.75 -0.93
N SER A 102 3.31 1.16 -0.09
CA SER A 102 2.69 -0.14 -0.35
C SER A 102 3.75 -1.18 -0.71
N ALA A 103 3.63 -1.86 -1.85
CA ALA A 103 4.64 -2.82 -2.31
C ALA A 103 6.06 -2.24 -2.46
N GLY A 104 6.18 -0.93 -2.73
CA GLY A 104 7.47 -0.26 -2.89
C GLY A 104 8.36 -0.35 -1.64
N GLY A 105 7.78 -0.44 -0.44
CA GLY A 105 8.57 -0.53 0.80
C GLY A 105 9.26 -1.87 0.98
N TRP A 106 8.58 -3.00 0.73
CA TRP A 106 9.24 -4.30 0.80
C TRP A 106 10.14 -4.55 -0.42
N LEU A 107 9.84 -3.95 -1.58
CA LEU A 107 10.75 -3.94 -2.74
C LEU A 107 12.02 -3.15 -2.46
N ALA A 108 11.94 -2.05 -1.72
CA ALA A 108 13.13 -1.32 -1.26
C ALA A 108 13.98 -2.18 -0.31
N ARG A 109 13.37 -3.02 0.53
CA ARG A 109 14.11 -3.99 1.36
C ARG A 109 14.85 -5.03 0.51
N VAL A 110 14.21 -5.55 -0.53
CA VAL A 110 14.88 -6.43 -1.51
C VAL A 110 16.06 -5.71 -2.15
N TYR A 111 15.87 -4.47 -2.59
CA TYR A 111 16.95 -3.67 -3.18
C TYR A 111 18.14 -3.50 -2.23
N LEU A 112 17.90 -3.10 -0.98
CA LEU A 112 18.96 -2.95 0.02
C LEU A 112 19.67 -4.27 0.32
N GLN A 113 18.95 -5.39 0.28
CA GLN A 113 19.52 -6.72 0.49
C GLN A 113 20.42 -7.17 -0.68
N GLU A 114 20.01 -6.89 -1.91
CA GLU A 114 20.72 -7.32 -3.13
C GLU A 114 21.90 -6.42 -3.48
N PHE A 115 21.77 -5.10 -3.25
CA PHE A 115 22.73 -4.09 -3.72
C PHE A 115 23.46 -3.36 -2.58
N GLY A 116 23.07 -3.60 -1.32
CA GLY A 116 23.66 -2.97 -0.14
C GLY A 116 23.10 -1.56 0.17
N PRO A 117 23.27 -1.07 1.40
CA PRO A 117 22.71 0.21 1.84
C PRO A 117 23.68 1.40 1.73
N SER A 118 24.83 1.28 1.06
CA SER A 118 26.02 2.13 1.24
C SER A 118 25.80 3.65 1.13
N ASP A 119 24.70 4.10 0.50
CA ASP A 119 24.35 5.50 0.32
C ASP A 119 22.96 5.85 0.88
N VAL A 120 22.29 4.90 1.55
CA VAL A 120 20.94 5.04 2.09
C VAL A 120 21.02 5.08 3.62
N SER A 121 20.58 6.19 4.21
CA SER A 121 20.54 6.36 5.68
C SER A 121 19.15 6.19 6.28
N LEU A 122 18.12 6.16 5.44
CA LEU A 122 16.73 6.02 5.87
C LEU A 122 15.93 5.24 4.83
N LEU A 123 15.18 4.23 5.29
CA LEU A 123 14.04 3.66 4.59
C LEU A 123 12.76 4.06 5.34
N LEU A 124 12.01 4.98 4.75
CA LEU A 124 10.69 5.39 5.23
C LEU A 124 9.62 4.64 4.42
N THR A 125 8.72 3.93 5.10
CA THR A 125 7.64 3.19 4.45
C THR A 125 6.27 3.74 4.78
N LEU A 126 5.38 3.75 3.79
CA LEU A 126 4.02 4.27 3.86
C LEU A 126 3.06 3.11 3.56
N GLY A 127 2.32 2.64 4.56
CA GLY A 127 1.32 1.57 4.39
C GLY A 127 1.87 0.30 3.73
N THR A 128 3.12 -0.07 3.99
CA THR A 128 3.78 -1.21 3.33
C THR A 128 3.46 -2.53 4.05
N PRO A 129 2.89 -3.55 3.40
CA PRO A 129 2.73 -4.87 4.01
C PRO A 129 4.10 -5.57 4.09
N HIS A 130 4.70 -5.64 5.28
CA HIS A 130 6.05 -6.17 5.48
C HIS A 130 6.12 -7.67 5.75
N LEU A 131 5.00 -8.27 6.17
CA LEU A 131 4.91 -9.66 6.60
C LEU A 131 4.12 -10.48 5.58
N PRO A 132 4.50 -11.74 5.30
CA PRO A 132 3.70 -12.63 4.48
C PRO A 132 2.37 -12.95 5.20
N PRO A 133 1.32 -13.27 4.44
CA PRO A 133 0.08 -13.75 5.02
C PRO A 133 0.29 -15.08 5.76
N PRO A 134 -0.43 -15.32 6.87
CA PRO A 134 -0.27 -16.54 7.65
C PRO A 134 -0.69 -17.78 6.85
N LYS A 135 0.13 -18.84 6.96
CA LYS A 135 -0.10 -20.12 6.27
C LYS A 135 -1.26 -20.88 6.92
N GLY A 136 -2.04 -21.59 6.10
CA GLY A 136 -3.11 -22.46 6.56
C GLY A 136 -4.42 -21.76 6.95
N VAL A 137 -4.53 -20.44 6.76
CA VAL A 137 -5.79 -19.72 7.00
C VAL A 137 -6.77 -19.94 5.85
N SER A 138 -7.96 -20.44 6.16
CA SER A 138 -8.99 -20.76 5.15
C SER A 138 -9.38 -19.54 4.31
N GLY A 139 -9.31 -19.69 2.99
CA GLY A 139 -9.63 -18.66 2.00
C GLY A 139 -8.59 -17.56 1.84
N VAL A 140 -7.43 -17.67 2.48
CA VAL A 140 -6.30 -16.74 2.28
C VAL A 140 -5.39 -17.29 1.18
N ILE A 141 -5.12 -16.45 0.19
CA ILE A 141 -4.20 -16.73 -0.90
C ILE A 141 -3.13 -15.64 -0.90
N ASP A 142 -1.87 -16.05 -0.83
CA ASP A 142 -0.75 -15.11 -0.93
C ASP A 142 -0.71 -14.46 -2.32
N GLN A 143 -1.08 -13.18 -2.37
CA GLN A 143 -1.09 -12.36 -3.59
C GLN A 143 0.33 -12.06 -4.08
N THR A 144 1.32 -12.12 -3.19
CA THR A 144 2.74 -11.94 -3.53
C THR A 144 3.39 -13.22 -4.03
N ARG A 145 2.68 -14.35 -3.96
CA ARG A 145 3.10 -15.67 -4.48
C ARG A 145 4.47 -16.11 -3.94
N GLY A 146 4.73 -15.85 -2.66
CA GLY A 146 5.97 -16.24 -1.95
C GLY A 146 7.01 -15.13 -1.85
N LEU A 147 6.80 -13.97 -2.47
CA LEU A 147 7.79 -12.89 -2.42
C LEU A 147 7.94 -12.30 -1.02
N LEU A 148 6.86 -12.13 -0.25
CA LEU A 148 6.97 -11.67 1.14
C LEU A 148 7.58 -12.73 2.06
N ASP A 149 7.31 -14.01 1.82
CA ASP A 149 8.01 -15.12 2.48
C ASP A 149 9.53 -15.04 2.21
N TYR A 150 9.92 -14.74 0.95
CA TYR A 150 11.32 -14.52 0.61
C TYR A 150 11.90 -13.31 1.35
N VAL A 151 11.20 -12.18 1.39
CA VAL A 151 11.67 -10.96 2.08
C VAL A 151 11.87 -11.23 3.56
N GLU A 152 10.90 -11.85 4.23
CA GLU A 152 11.00 -12.18 5.66
C GLU A 152 12.20 -13.10 5.96
N LYS A 153 12.46 -14.09 5.09
CA LYS A 153 13.54 -15.06 5.30
C LYS A 153 14.94 -14.54 4.96
N ASN A 154 15.06 -13.70 3.93
CA ASN A 154 16.37 -13.40 3.32
C ASN A 154 16.81 -11.95 3.49
N CYS A 155 15.89 -10.99 3.67
CA CYS A 155 16.28 -9.60 3.87
C CYS A 155 16.72 -9.36 5.31
N ALA A 156 17.73 -8.52 5.50
CA ALA A 156 18.12 -8.03 6.82
C ALA A 156 16.91 -7.51 7.61
N LYS A 157 16.95 -7.73 8.93
CA LYS A 157 15.95 -7.18 9.85
C LYS A 157 16.01 -5.65 9.81
N ALA A 158 14.87 -5.00 10.04
CA ALA A 158 14.88 -3.55 10.17
C ALA A 158 15.73 -3.11 11.36
N VAL A 159 16.34 -1.94 11.22
CA VAL A 159 17.21 -1.33 12.22
C VAL A 159 16.86 0.14 12.38
N TYR A 160 17.17 0.70 13.54
CA TYR A 160 17.06 2.12 13.80
C TYR A 160 18.36 2.61 14.47
N THR A 161 19.43 2.67 13.68
CA THR A 161 20.77 3.11 14.13
C THR A 161 21.14 4.44 13.46
N PRO A 162 22.22 5.11 13.89
CA PRO A 162 22.69 6.35 13.24
C PRO A 162 23.03 6.17 11.75
N GLU A 163 23.48 4.97 11.35
CA GLU A 163 23.91 4.67 9.98
C GLU A 163 22.73 4.35 9.06
N LEU A 164 21.71 3.65 9.57
CA LEU A 164 20.53 3.26 8.82
C LEU A 164 19.31 3.19 9.72
N ARG A 165 18.27 3.91 9.31
CA ARG A 165 16.98 3.98 10.01
C ARG A 165 15.87 3.39 9.17
N TYR A 166 14.99 2.64 9.82
CA TYR A 166 13.73 2.21 9.26
C TYR A 166 12.62 2.94 9.99
N VAL A 167 11.80 3.69 9.26
CA VAL A 167 10.60 4.34 9.78
C VAL A 167 9.40 3.78 9.04
N CYS A 168 8.43 3.21 9.74
CA CYS A 168 7.24 2.63 9.14
C CYS A 168 6.00 3.40 9.59
N ILE A 169 5.33 4.05 8.63
CA ILE A 169 4.11 4.82 8.86
C ILE A 169 2.91 3.97 8.45
N ALA A 170 2.01 3.71 9.40
CA ALA A 170 0.81 2.91 9.23
C ALA A 170 -0.45 3.78 9.38
N GLY A 171 -1.34 3.74 8.39
CA GLY A 171 -2.61 4.45 8.42
C GLY A 171 -3.69 3.69 9.18
N ARG A 172 -4.52 4.41 9.93
CA ARG A 172 -5.70 3.91 10.67
C ARG A 172 -6.96 4.60 10.16
N TYR A 173 -7.41 4.22 8.97
CA TYR A 173 -8.57 4.83 8.30
C TYR A 173 -9.89 4.10 8.60
N ILE A 174 -9.88 2.76 8.59
CA ILE A 174 -11.10 1.98 8.77
C ILE A 174 -10.83 0.65 9.47
N GLN A 175 -11.72 0.31 10.40
CA GLN A 175 -11.81 -1.00 11.02
C GLN A 175 -12.48 -1.98 10.06
N GLY A 176 -11.77 -3.04 9.67
CA GLY A 176 -12.33 -4.14 8.91
C GLY A 176 -13.34 -4.94 9.73
N ALA A 177 -14.17 -5.71 9.04
CA ALA A 177 -15.14 -6.61 9.66
C ALA A 177 -15.21 -7.98 8.98
N ARG A 178 -15.59 -8.99 9.76
CA ARG A 178 -15.87 -10.33 9.26
C ARG A 178 -17.13 -10.32 8.38
N LEU A 179 -17.17 -11.21 7.38
CA LEU A 179 -18.42 -11.54 6.70
C LEU A 179 -19.39 -12.17 7.73
N LEU A 180 -20.69 -11.97 7.52
CA LEU A 180 -21.71 -12.66 8.32
C LEU A 180 -21.50 -14.17 8.16
N GLY A 181 -21.36 -14.87 9.29
CA GLY A 181 -21.16 -16.32 9.28
C GLY A 181 -22.35 -17.02 8.63
N SER A 182 -22.08 -17.95 7.74
CA SER A 182 -23.06 -18.89 7.20
C SER A 182 -23.49 -19.89 8.28
N SER A 183 -24.38 -19.47 9.16
CA SER A 183 -25.27 -20.41 9.85
C SER A 183 -26.60 -20.45 9.09
N ASN A 184 -26.74 -21.43 8.21
CA ASN A 184 -27.95 -21.87 7.51
C ASN A 184 -28.83 -20.76 6.89
N ILE A 185 -28.52 -20.37 5.65
CA ILE A 185 -29.53 -19.87 4.72
C ILE A 185 -29.43 -20.74 3.47
N SER A 186 -30.40 -21.63 3.33
CA SER A 186 -30.69 -22.37 2.11
C SER A 186 -30.92 -21.41 0.96
N ASP A 187 -30.37 -21.76 -0.21
CA ASP A 187 -30.74 -21.29 -1.56
C ASP A 187 -31.54 -19.98 -1.65
N SER A 188 -30.85 -18.92 -2.09
CA SER A 188 -31.30 -18.18 -3.27
C SER A 188 -30.27 -17.13 -3.67
N ALA A 189 -29.90 -17.15 -4.95
CA ALA A 189 -29.13 -16.10 -5.59
C ALA A 189 -29.81 -14.74 -5.36
N VAL A 190 -29.11 -13.82 -4.69
CA VAL A 190 -29.60 -12.45 -4.53
C VAL A 190 -29.06 -11.63 -5.70
N MET A 191 -29.93 -11.36 -6.66
CA MET A 191 -29.73 -10.31 -7.66
C MET A 191 -29.77 -8.95 -6.96
N VAL A 192 -28.83 -8.07 -7.32
CA VAL A 192 -28.75 -6.71 -6.79
C VAL A 192 -29.73 -5.83 -7.56
N GLU A 193 -30.84 -5.47 -6.93
CA GLU A 193 -31.70 -4.36 -7.40
C GLU A 193 -31.13 -3.04 -6.88
N ILE A 194 -30.87 -2.11 -7.80
CA ILE A 194 -30.44 -0.74 -7.50
C ILE A 194 -31.68 0.14 -7.61
N GLU A 195 -32.18 0.67 -6.49
CA GLU A 195 -33.11 1.79 -6.50
C GLU A 195 -32.48 3.06 -5.92
N HIS A 196 -32.72 4.15 -6.66
CA HIS A 196 -32.28 5.53 -6.41
C HIS A 196 -33.20 6.23 -5.37
N PRO A 197 -32.79 7.40 -4.85
CA PRO A 197 -33.11 7.86 -3.50
C PRO A 197 -34.38 8.71 -3.45
N VAL A 198 -35.00 8.80 -2.27
CA VAL A 198 -35.63 9.99 -1.68
C VAL A 198 -36.18 9.62 -0.30
N GLY A 199 -35.95 10.49 0.69
CA GLY A 199 -36.75 10.50 1.93
C GLY A 199 -35.98 10.88 3.19
N LYS A 200 -36.09 12.14 3.62
CA LYS A 200 -35.80 12.58 4.99
C LYS A 200 -36.67 11.80 5.99
N MET A 201 -36.09 11.27 7.06
CA MET A 201 -36.71 11.35 8.39
C MET A 201 -35.66 11.14 9.49
N THR A 202 -35.71 12.03 10.47
CA THR A 202 -34.99 12.02 11.75
C THR A 202 -35.46 10.91 12.68
N ALA A 203 -34.54 10.24 13.36
CA ALA A 203 -34.77 9.62 14.66
C ALA A 203 -33.49 9.72 15.50
N ILE A 204 -33.58 10.38 16.65
CA ILE A 204 -32.60 10.31 17.73
C ILE A 204 -32.96 9.05 18.50
N ASP A 205 -32.02 8.12 18.64
CA ASP A 205 -32.17 7.00 19.57
C ASP A 205 -30.87 6.79 20.36
N THR A 206 -30.96 7.11 21.65
CA THR A 206 -29.94 6.87 22.67
C THR A 206 -29.97 5.40 23.08
N SER A 207 -29.19 4.56 22.39
CA SER A 207 -28.79 3.26 22.88
C SER A 207 -27.43 2.88 22.30
N THR A 208 -26.46 2.63 23.17
CA THR A 208 -25.08 2.24 22.86
C THR A 208 -25.05 0.83 22.25
N THR A 209 -25.34 0.74 20.95
CA THR A 209 -25.23 -0.46 20.13
C THR A 209 -24.02 -0.29 19.21
N PRO A 210 -23.15 -1.29 18.96
CA PRO A 210 -22.07 -1.15 18.01
C PRO A 210 -22.67 -0.80 16.66
N ALA A 211 -22.27 0.33 16.07
CA ALA A 211 -22.77 0.83 14.81
C ALA A 211 -22.92 -0.31 13.79
N SER A 212 -24.05 -0.35 13.08
CA SER A 212 -24.31 -1.33 12.03
C SER A 212 -23.08 -1.46 11.14
N THR A 213 -22.42 -2.62 11.21
CA THR A 213 -21.15 -2.81 10.53
C THR A 213 -21.37 -2.69 9.02
N THR A 214 -20.78 -1.66 8.41
CA THR A 214 -21.08 -1.29 7.02
C THR A 214 -20.61 -2.37 6.03
N LEU A 215 -21.25 -2.45 4.86
CA LEU A 215 -20.79 -3.31 3.75
C LEU A 215 -19.33 -3.02 3.38
N ARG A 216 -18.94 -1.74 3.44
CA ARG A 216 -17.56 -1.29 3.22
C ARG A 216 -16.59 -1.92 4.21
N ALA A 217 -16.90 -1.93 5.50
CA ALA A 217 -16.05 -2.55 6.52
C ALA A 217 -15.86 -4.06 6.28
N ARG A 218 -16.90 -4.76 5.80
CA ARG A 218 -16.81 -6.19 5.45
C ARG A 218 -15.93 -6.45 4.23
N PHE A 219 -16.06 -5.63 3.19
CA PHE A 219 -15.22 -5.72 1.99
C PHE A 219 -13.74 -5.48 2.34
N VAL A 220 -13.46 -4.39 3.05
CA VAL A 220 -12.09 -4.09 3.53
C VAL A 220 -11.57 -5.21 4.44
N GLY A 221 -12.40 -5.74 5.34
CA GLY A 221 -12.03 -6.85 6.20
C GLY A 221 -11.63 -8.10 5.42
N GLN A 222 -12.26 -8.40 4.27
CA GLN A 222 -11.79 -9.49 3.42
C GLN A 222 -10.42 -9.20 2.80
N GLY A 223 -10.15 -7.97 2.39
CA GLY A 223 -8.81 -7.55 1.94
C GLY A 223 -7.76 -7.73 3.04
N TYR A 224 -8.02 -7.22 4.24
CA TYR A 224 -7.15 -7.39 5.40
C TYR A 224 -6.90 -8.85 5.75
N LYS A 225 -7.92 -9.71 5.61
CA LYS A 225 -7.77 -11.15 5.81
C LYS A 225 -6.77 -11.74 4.83
N GLN A 226 -6.73 -11.30 3.57
CA GLN A 226 -5.73 -11.76 2.60
C GLN A 226 -4.31 -11.34 2.97
N VAL A 227 -4.13 -10.26 3.73
CA VAL A 227 -2.81 -9.73 4.11
C VAL A 227 -2.32 -10.28 5.46
N CYS A 228 -3.18 -10.29 6.48
CA CYS A 228 -2.79 -10.65 7.87
C CYS A 228 -3.56 -11.85 8.45
N GLY A 229 -4.45 -12.47 7.68
CA GLY A 229 -5.29 -13.58 8.14
C GLY A 229 -6.48 -13.19 9.01
N ARG A 230 -6.63 -11.90 9.37
CA ARG A 230 -7.72 -11.39 10.21
C ARG A 230 -8.55 -10.35 9.45
N ALA A 231 -9.87 -10.43 9.57
CA ALA A 231 -10.78 -9.50 8.90
C ALA A 231 -11.19 -8.32 9.78
N ASP A 232 -11.12 -8.48 11.09
CA ASP A 232 -11.55 -7.55 12.13
C ASP A 232 -10.35 -6.79 12.72
N VAL A 233 -9.63 -6.06 11.87
CA VAL A 233 -8.45 -5.25 12.26
C VAL A 233 -8.51 -3.83 11.72
N MET A 234 -7.81 -2.90 12.36
CA MET A 234 -7.58 -1.55 11.84
C MET A 234 -6.57 -1.56 10.69
N GLY A 235 -6.73 -0.63 9.77
CA GLY A 235 -5.75 -0.34 8.72
C GLY A 235 -6.15 0.85 7.87
N ASP A 236 -5.42 1.05 6.77
CA ASP A 236 -5.55 2.21 5.88
C ASP A 236 -6.58 2.03 4.73
N GLY A 237 -7.34 0.93 4.77
CA GLY A 237 -8.30 0.51 3.74
C GLY A 237 -7.77 -0.60 2.83
N VAL A 238 -6.46 -0.84 2.80
CA VAL A 238 -5.82 -1.90 1.99
C VAL A 238 -4.90 -2.76 2.86
N VAL A 239 -4.02 -2.11 3.63
CA VAL A 239 -3.02 -2.76 4.47
C VAL A 239 -3.42 -2.64 5.94
N PRO A 240 -3.54 -3.77 6.66
CA PRO A 240 -3.71 -3.77 8.10
C PRO A 240 -2.54 -3.07 8.80
N GLU A 241 -2.82 -2.28 9.83
CA GLU A 241 -1.79 -1.56 10.61
C GLU A 241 -0.69 -2.51 11.10
N MET A 242 -1.08 -3.66 11.62
CA MET A 242 -0.13 -4.67 12.12
C MET A 242 0.84 -5.20 11.06
N SER A 243 0.43 -5.17 9.79
CA SER A 243 1.26 -5.59 8.66
C SER A 243 2.09 -4.44 8.11
N ALA A 244 1.73 -3.19 8.42
CA ALA A 244 2.47 -1.98 8.09
C ALA A 244 3.62 -1.70 9.06
N HIS A 245 3.58 -2.29 10.26
CA HIS A 245 4.69 -2.24 11.21
C HIS A 245 5.72 -3.34 10.94
N LEU A 246 6.97 -3.03 11.29
CA LEU A 246 8.12 -3.93 11.15
C LEU A 246 8.96 -3.93 12.42
N GLU A 247 9.26 -5.11 12.95
CA GLU A 247 10.11 -5.26 14.13
C GLU A 247 11.51 -4.70 13.89
N GLY A 248 12.00 -3.88 14.82
CA GLY A 248 13.31 -3.19 14.73
C GLY A 248 13.25 -1.81 14.06
N ALA A 249 12.12 -1.45 13.45
CA ALA A 249 11.88 -0.10 12.93
C ALA A 249 11.25 0.82 13.98
N LEU A 250 11.34 2.14 13.75
CA LEU A 250 10.43 3.10 14.39
C LEU A 250 9.06 2.99 13.72
N ASN A 251 8.06 2.52 14.45
CA ASN A 251 6.71 2.28 13.97
C ASN A 251 5.76 3.39 14.44
N ILE A 252 5.04 4.02 13.51
CA ILE A 252 4.18 5.17 13.77
C ILE A 252 2.82 4.95 13.13
N SER A 253 1.76 5.09 13.92
CA SER A 253 0.39 4.94 13.44
C SER A 253 -0.34 6.28 13.36
N VAL A 254 -0.85 6.62 12.18
CA VAL A 254 -1.53 7.89 11.90
C VAL A 254 -3.04 7.67 11.66
N ASP A 255 -3.86 8.34 12.47
CA ASP A 255 -5.32 8.20 12.44
C ASP A 255 -5.96 8.89 11.23
N GLY A 256 -6.99 8.28 10.65
CA GLY A 256 -7.74 8.83 9.52
C GLY A 256 -7.02 8.77 8.16
N VAL A 257 -5.83 8.18 8.10
CA VAL A 257 -5.00 8.15 6.88
C VAL A 257 -5.29 6.93 6.02
N TYR A 258 -5.79 7.20 4.81
CA TYR A 258 -6.10 6.23 3.76
C TYR A 258 -4.86 5.79 2.98
N HIS A 259 -4.94 4.61 2.36
CA HIS A 259 -3.80 3.98 1.68
C HIS A 259 -3.20 4.82 0.54
N SER A 260 -4.03 5.27 -0.41
CA SER A 260 -3.56 5.66 -1.74
C SER A 260 -3.85 7.13 -2.08
N PRO A 261 -2.99 7.79 -2.89
CA PRO A 261 -3.33 9.09 -3.47
C PRO A 261 -4.57 9.02 -4.36
N VAL A 262 -4.83 7.86 -4.98
CA VAL A 262 -6.02 7.65 -5.81
C VAL A 262 -7.24 7.61 -4.90
N GLY A 263 -8.10 8.63 -5.05
CA GLY A 263 -9.27 8.84 -4.21
C GLY A 263 -9.02 9.77 -3.03
N SER A 264 -7.79 10.12 -2.69
CA SER A 264 -7.57 11.17 -1.68
C SER A 264 -8.15 12.50 -2.16
N ASP A 265 -8.80 13.23 -1.24
CA ASP A 265 -9.11 14.65 -1.39
C ASP A 265 -8.24 15.54 -0.48
N ASP A 266 -7.30 14.92 0.24
CA ASP A 266 -6.41 15.52 1.25
C ASP A 266 -7.07 16.16 2.48
N GLU A 267 -8.39 16.18 2.53
CA GLU A 267 -9.16 16.83 3.60
C GLU A 267 -9.98 15.80 4.37
N THR A 268 -10.99 15.20 3.72
CA THR A 268 -11.92 14.27 4.36
C THR A 268 -11.46 12.82 4.27
N ARG A 269 -10.62 12.52 3.28
CA ARG A 269 -9.92 11.25 3.11
C ARG A 269 -8.45 11.54 2.79
N PRO A 270 -7.65 11.99 3.78
CA PRO A 270 -6.23 12.20 3.56
C PRO A 270 -5.52 10.87 3.35
N TRP A 271 -4.42 10.88 2.60
CA TRP A 271 -3.48 9.78 2.44
C TRP A 271 -2.11 10.18 2.97
N TYR A 272 -1.16 9.25 2.98
CA TYR A 272 0.18 9.48 3.53
C TYR A 272 0.90 10.72 3.00
N GLY A 273 0.66 11.10 1.74
CA GLY A 273 1.24 12.26 1.10
C GLY A 273 0.37 13.53 1.08
N SER A 274 -0.77 13.54 1.78
CA SER A 274 -1.55 14.77 1.99
C SER A 274 -0.75 15.75 2.85
N PRO A 275 -0.82 17.08 2.60
CA PRO A 275 0.02 18.07 3.31
C PRO A 275 -0.01 17.93 4.84
N ALA A 276 -1.20 17.84 5.45
CA ALA A 276 -1.37 17.71 6.90
C ALA A 276 -0.86 16.37 7.47
N VAL A 277 -0.71 15.35 6.63
CA VAL A 277 -0.13 14.06 7.03
C VAL A 277 1.39 14.09 6.86
N VAL A 278 1.90 14.71 5.80
CA VAL A 278 3.35 14.92 5.59
C VAL A 278 3.98 15.65 6.77
N GLU A 279 3.33 16.67 7.31
CA GLU A 279 3.78 17.38 8.51
C GLU A 279 4.06 16.45 9.71
N GLN A 280 3.36 15.32 9.80
CA GLN A 280 3.51 14.38 10.91
C GLN A 280 4.77 13.52 10.81
N TRP A 281 5.36 13.36 9.63
CA TRP A 281 6.51 12.46 9.42
C TRP A 281 7.69 13.10 8.67
N ILE A 282 7.54 14.30 8.11
CA ILE A 282 8.58 15.00 7.33
C ILE A 282 9.87 15.22 8.13
N HIS A 283 9.76 15.41 9.44
CA HIS A 283 10.91 15.64 10.31
C HIS A 283 11.91 14.48 10.30
N HIS A 284 11.50 13.26 9.94
CA HIS A 284 12.41 12.13 9.76
C HIS A 284 13.31 12.25 8.53
N LEU A 285 12.87 12.99 7.50
CA LEU A 285 13.67 13.26 6.30
C LEU A 285 14.64 14.43 6.49
N LEU A 286 14.41 15.28 7.50
CA LEU A 286 15.21 16.47 7.78
C LEU A 286 16.27 16.24 8.87
N SER A 287 16.20 15.09 9.53
CA SER A 287 17.05 14.68 10.66
C SER A 287 18.27 13.87 10.24
#